data_AF-A0A0B6ZZD8-F1
#
_entry.id   AF-A0A0B6ZZD8-F1
#
_cell.length_a   1.000
_cell.length_b   1.000
_cell.length_c   1.000
_cell.angle_alpha   90.00
_cell.angle_beta   90.00
_cell.angle_gamma   90.00
#
_symmetry.space_group_name_H-M   'P 1'
#
loop_
_entity.id
_entity.type
_entity.pdbx_description
1 polymer ?
#
loop_
_entity_poly.entity_id
_entity_poly.type
_entity_poly.pdbx_seq_one_letter_code
_entity_poly.pdbx_strand_id
1 'polypeptide(L)'
;KKMESEMPAGPEKSGQIDTILYHMKMKRLKFYGNIRFIGELFKLNMLTENIMHDCIYRLLKAKDDDSLVSLCNLISTVGQALDTEKSKVKMDNYFSQMAKISDERKSRIKFTLKDIIDLRNNSWIPRKEQAG
;
A
#
# COMPACT_ATOMS: atom_id res chain seq x y z
N LYS A 1 -44.43 32.66 6.44
CA LYS A 1 -43.40 33.71 6.64
C LYS A 1 -42.43 33.20 7.70
N LYS A 2 -41.15 33.02 7.34
CA LYS A 2 -40.00 32.60 8.15
C LYS A 2 -39.94 31.13 8.58
N MET A 3 -39.47 30.28 7.67
CA MET A 3 -38.73 29.07 8.04
C MET A 3 -37.65 28.79 6.98
N GLU A 4 -36.92 29.83 6.59
CA GLU A 4 -35.70 29.76 5.80
C GLU A 4 -34.74 30.79 6.39
N SER A 5 -33.45 30.46 6.45
CA SER A 5 -32.37 31.13 7.21
C SER A 5 -32.51 30.95 8.72
N GLU A 6 -31.68 30.16 9.40
CA GLU A 6 -30.24 30.37 9.50
C GLU A 6 -29.47 29.04 9.42
N MET A 7 -28.80 28.83 8.29
CA MET A 7 -27.68 27.90 8.23
C MET A 7 -26.43 28.75 8.50
N PRO A 8 -25.71 28.59 9.63
CA PRO A 8 -24.47 29.32 9.82
C PRO A 8 -23.43 28.65 8.92
N ALA A 9 -23.25 29.22 7.73
CA ALA A 9 -22.11 29.00 6.86
C ALA A 9 -21.08 30.09 7.17
N GLY A 10 -20.35 29.91 8.28
CA GLY A 10 -19.34 30.85 8.77
C GLY A 10 -17.90 30.28 8.71
N PRO A 11 -16.87 31.15 8.84
CA PRO A 11 -15.44 30.80 8.78
C PRO A 11 -14.98 29.78 9.83
N GLU A 12 -15.76 29.56 10.89
CA GLU A 12 -15.50 28.51 11.89
C GLU A 12 -15.63 27.10 11.30
N LYS A 13 -16.57 26.88 10.36
CA LYS A 13 -16.69 25.58 9.67
C LYS A 13 -15.53 25.35 8.69
N SER A 14 -15.00 26.39 8.04
CA SER A 14 -13.83 26.23 7.18
C SER A 14 -12.58 25.90 7.99
N GLY A 15 -12.37 26.58 9.13
CA GLY A 15 -11.26 26.25 10.04
C GLY A 15 -11.34 24.83 10.62
N GLN A 16 -12.55 24.33 10.91
CA GLN A 16 -12.74 22.94 11.33
C GLN A 16 -12.46 21.95 10.18
N ILE A 17 -12.90 22.24 8.94
CA ILE A 17 -12.60 21.42 7.77
C ILE A 17 -11.08 21.35 7.53
N ASP A 18 -10.38 22.49 7.58
CA ASP A 18 -8.92 22.54 7.41
C ASP A 18 -8.18 21.73 8.47
N THR A 19 -8.65 21.80 9.72
CA THR A 19 -8.10 21.01 10.82
C THR A 19 -8.31 19.50 10.59
N ILE A 20 -9.50 19.10 10.15
CA ILE A 20 -9.81 17.70 9.83
C ILE A 20 -8.93 17.20 8.67
N LEU A 21 -8.81 17.98 7.59
CA LEU A 21 -7.99 17.64 6.43
C LEU A 21 -6.51 17.52 6.82
N TYR A 22 -5.99 18.41 7.66
CA TYR A 22 -4.64 18.34 8.18
C TYR A 22 -4.41 17.05 8.99
N HIS A 23 -5.31 16.73 9.92
CA HIS A 23 -5.23 15.49 10.70
C HIS A 23 -5.31 14.24 9.82
N MET A 24 -6.18 14.22 8.81
CA MET A 24 -6.26 13.13 7.83
C MET A 24 -4.95 12.97 7.06
N LYS A 25 -4.37 14.08 6.57
CA LYS A 25 -3.07 14.07 5.87
C LYS A 25 -1.95 13.54 6.77
N MET A 26 -1.87 14.00 8.01
CA MET A 26 -0.86 13.55 8.97
C MET A 26 -0.99 12.07 9.29
N LYS A 27 -2.22 11.55 9.46
CA LYS A 27 -2.47 10.12 9.67
C LYS A 27 -1.97 9.29 8.48
N ARG A 28 -2.23 9.75 7.24
CA ARG A 28 -1.74 9.08 6.03
C ARG A 28 -0.22 9.07 5.94
N LEU A 29 0.44 10.20 6.18
CA LEU A 29 1.90 10.29 6.17
C LEU A 29 2.53 9.35 7.20
N LYS A 30 2.00 9.33 8.42
CA LYS A 30 2.45 8.39 9.47
C LYS A 30 2.25 6.95 9.05
N PHE A 31 1.10 6.62 8.46
CA PHE A 31 0.81 5.26 8.01
C PHE A 31 1.84 4.76 6.98
N TYR A 32 2.06 5.48 5.87
CA TYR A 32 3.01 5.03 4.84
C TYR A 32 4.47 5.10 5.33
N GLY A 33 4.81 6.09 6.17
CA GLY A 33 6.12 6.16 6.83
C GLY A 33 6.39 4.94 7.70
N ASN A 34 5.40 4.51 8.49
CA ASN A 34 5.49 3.32 9.31
C ASN A 34 5.64 2.04 8.47
N ILE A 35 4.91 1.90 7.35
CA ILE A 35 5.05 0.75 6.46
C ILE A 35 6.48 0.64 5.91
N ARG A 36 7.06 1.75 5.45
CA ARG A 36 8.44 1.77 4.98
C ARG A 36 9.41 1.39 6.11
N PHE A 37 9.24 1.97 7.29
CA PHE A 37 10.08 1.68 8.45
C PHE A 37 10.01 0.21 8.88
N ILE A 38 8.81 -0.38 8.89
CA ILE A 38 8.60 -1.81 9.17
C ILE A 38 9.37 -2.68 8.17
N GLY A 39 9.32 -2.35 6.88
CA GLY A 39 10.11 -3.05 5.85
C GLY A 39 11.62 -2.99 6.11
N GLU A 40 12.14 -1.85 6.56
CA GLU A 40 13.55 -1.69 6.94
C GLU A 40 13.91 -2.54 8.17
N LEU A 41 13.05 -2.57 9.20
CA LEU A 41 13.26 -3.41 10.39
C LEU A 41 13.25 -4.90 10.06
N PHE A 42 12.38 -5.34 9.13
CA PHE A 42 12.34 -6.72 8.70
C PHE A 42 13.64 -7.16 8.02
N LYS A 43 14.25 -6.30 7.19
CA LYS A 43 15.58 -6.58 6.59
C LYS A 43 16.68 -6.78 7.64
N LEU A 44 16.55 -6.15 8.80
CA LEU A 44 17.46 -6.31 9.93
C LEU A 44 17.13 -7.54 10.81
N ASN A 45 16.20 -8.40 10.37
CA ASN A 45 15.69 -9.55 11.11
C ASN A 45 15.11 -9.18 12.50
N MET A 46 14.67 -7.93 12.68
CA MET A 46 14.10 -7.44 13.94
C MET A 46 12.60 -7.72 14.04
N LEU A 47 11.96 -8.14 12.94
CA LEU A 47 10.55 -8.45 12.85
C LEU A 47 10.33 -9.83 12.26
N THR A 48 9.20 -10.44 12.61
CA THR A 48 8.77 -11.74 12.09
C THR A 48 7.94 -11.59 10.82
N GLU A 49 7.88 -12.66 10.02
CA GLU A 49 7.08 -12.72 8.78
C GLU A 49 5.58 -12.41 9.02
N ASN A 50 5.06 -12.72 10.21
CA ASN A 50 3.66 -12.46 10.55
C ASN A 50 3.30 -10.98 10.50
N ILE A 51 4.19 -10.10 11.01
CA ILE A 51 3.97 -8.65 10.98
C ILE A 51 3.98 -8.14 9.53
N MET A 52 4.84 -8.71 8.69
CA MET A 52 4.90 -8.35 7.27
C MET A 52 3.64 -8.76 6.52
N HIS A 53 3.15 -9.97 6.76
CA HIS A 53 1.89 -10.46 6.18
C HIS A 53 0.70 -9.60 6.59
N ASP A 54 0.63 -9.16 7.84
CA ASP A 54 -0.40 -8.23 8.31
C ASP A 54 -0.33 -6.87 7.59
N CYS A 55 0.87 -6.34 7.36
CA CYS A 55 1.06 -5.11 6.59
C CYS A 55 0.57 -5.26 5.16
N ILE A 56 0.96 -6.35 4.48
CA ILE A 56 0.53 -6.67 3.11
C ILE A 56 -1.00 -6.79 3.04
N TYR A 57 -1.61 -7.53 3.96
CA TYR A 57 -3.06 -7.71 4.02
C TYR A 57 -3.80 -6.39 4.20
N ARG A 58 -3.33 -5.52 5.11
CA ARG A 58 -3.94 -4.20 5.36
C ARG A 58 -3.87 -3.30 4.13
N LEU A 59 -2.73 -3.28 3.43
CA LEU A 59 -2.56 -2.50 2.20
C LEU A 59 -3.45 -3.03 1.07
N LEU A 60 -3.53 -4.35 0.89
CA LEU A 60 -4.41 -4.98 -0.08
C LEU A 60 -5.89 -4.72 0.19
N LYS A 61 -6.29 -4.70 1.47
CA LYS A 61 -7.68 -4.44 1.87
C LYS A 61 -8.11 -3.00 1.57
N ALA A 62 -7.20 -2.04 1.67
CA ALA A 62 -7.51 -0.63 1.45
C ALA A 62 -7.82 -0.33 -0.02
N LYS A 63 -7.14 -1.01 -0.97
CA LYS A 63 -7.36 -0.93 -2.43
C LYS A 63 -7.28 0.48 -3.04
N ASP A 64 -6.83 1.47 -2.26
CA ASP A 64 -6.54 2.82 -2.76
C ASP A 64 -5.20 2.84 -3.48
N ASP A 65 -5.09 3.78 -4.41
CA ASP A 65 -3.95 3.96 -5.28
C ASP A 65 -2.62 4.10 -4.51
N ASP A 66 -2.62 4.86 -3.43
CA ASP A 66 -1.43 5.10 -2.60
C ASP A 66 -1.03 3.86 -1.78
N SER A 67 -2.01 3.13 -1.23
CA SER A 67 -1.77 1.84 -0.57
C SER A 67 -1.21 0.78 -1.50
N LEU A 68 -1.68 0.72 -2.75
CA LEU A 68 -1.17 -0.23 -3.74
C LEU A 68 0.27 0.12 -4.15
N VAL A 69 0.60 1.40 -4.30
CA VAL A 69 1.99 1.84 -4.54
C VAL A 69 2.88 1.49 -3.34
N SER A 70 2.41 1.76 -2.12
CA SER A 70 3.16 1.40 -0.91
C SER A 70 3.36 -0.11 -0.76
N LEU A 71 2.36 -0.91 -1.16
CA LEU A 71 2.44 -2.37 -1.20
C LEU A 71 3.52 -2.84 -2.17
N CYS A 72 3.51 -2.32 -3.40
CA CYS A 72 4.51 -2.65 -4.40
C CYS A 72 5.93 -2.33 -3.89
N ASN A 73 6.14 -1.15 -3.32
CA ASN A 73 7.43 -0.75 -2.76
C ASN A 73 7.89 -1.67 -1.62
N LEU A 74 6.96 -2.08 -0.75
CA LEU A 74 7.24 -3.01 0.34
C LEU A 74 7.68 -4.36 -0.23
N ILE A 75 6.88 -4.93 -1.14
CA ILE A 75 7.16 -6.23 -1.77
C ILE A 75 8.47 -6.21 -2.56
N SER A 76 8.81 -5.13 -3.28
CA SER A 76 10.10 -5.00 -3.94
C SER A 76 11.28 -5.13 -2.99
N THR A 77 11.12 -4.69 -1.74
CA THR A 77 12.20 -4.62 -0.76
C THR A 77 12.34 -5.92 0.03
N VAL A 78 11.21 -6.52 0.43
CA VAL A 78 11.18 -7.67 1.36
C VAL A 78 10.62 -8.95 0.74
N GLY A 79 10.13 -8.90 -0.49
CA GLY A 79 9.38 -9.99 -1.13
C GLY A 79 10.20 -11.27 -1.27
N GLN A 80 11.47 -11.16 -1.67
CA GLN A 80 12.38 -12.31 -1.78
C GLN A 80 12.56 -13.05 -0.44
N ALA A 81 12.66 -12.32 0.66
CA ALA A 81 12.81 -12.89 2.00
C ALA A 81 11.50 -13.45 2.57
N LEU A 82 10.34 -13.00 2.06
CA LEU A 82 9.02 -13.46 2.48
C LEU A 82 8.48 -14.63 1.64
N ASP A 83 8.95 -14.79 0.40
CA ASP A 83 8.52 -15.85 -0.51
C ASP A 83 9.25 -17.17 -0.21
N THR A 84 8.96 -17.71 0.98
CA THR A 84 9.48 -19.00 1.45
C THR A 84 8.45 -20.12 1.23
N GLU A 85 8.89 -21.38 1.18
CA GLU A 85 7.96 -22.52 0.98
C GLU A 85 6.86 -22.59 2.06
N LYS A 86 7.14 -22.11 3.28
CA LYS A 86 6.16 -22.05 4.38
C LYS A 86 5.05 -21.02 4.15
N SER A 87 5.39 -19.90 3.51
CA SER A 87 4.51 -18.74 3.33
C SER A 87 4.01 -18.59 1.88
N LYS A 88 4.42 -19.52 0.99
CA LYS A 88 4.06 -19.57 -0.43
C LYS A 88 2.57 -19.50 -0.70
N VAL A 89 1.76 -20.26 0.04
CA VAL A 89 0.28 -20.25 -0.10
C VAL A 89 -0.30 -18.85 0.17
N LYS A 90 0.23 -18.15 1.19
CA LYS A 90 -0.20 -16.78 1.49
C LYS A 90 0.24 -15.81 0.40
N MET A 91 1.49 -15.93 -0.06
CA MET A 91 2.03 -15.12 -1.14
C MET A 91 1.25 -15.30 -2.44
N ASP A 92 0.93 -16.54 -2.83
CA ASP A 92 0.11 -16.83 -4.01
C ASP A 92 -1.26 -16.18 -3.92
N ASN A 93 -1.90 -16.22 -2.75
CA ASN A 93 -3.18 -15.55 -2.53
C ASN A 93 -3.07 -14.03 -2.65
N TYR A 94 -2.00 -13.41 -2.14
CA TYR A 94 -1.77 -11.97 -2.30
C TYR A 94 -1.57 -11.58 -3.76
N PHE A 95 -0.72 -12.32 -4.48
CA PHE A 95 -0.44 -12.04 -5.89
C PHE A 95 -1.65 -12.31 -6.78
N SER A 96 -2.49 -13.31 -6.47
CA SER A 96 -3.77 -13.54 -7.14
C SER A 96 -4.71 -12.34 -6.96
N GLN A 97 -4.80 -11.77 -5.75
CA GLN A 97 -5.58 -10.57 -5.51
C GLN A 97 -5.01 -9.35 -6.24
N MET A 98 -3.69 -9.16 -6.24
CA MET A 98 -3.02 -8.10 -6.98
C MET A 98 -3.30 -8.20 -8.48
N ALA A 99 -3.26 -9.41 -9.05
CA ALA A 99 -3.56 -9.64 -10.46
C ALA A 99 -5.00 -9.22 -10.80
N LYS A 100 -5.99 -9.65 -10.01
CA LYS A 100 -7.39 -9.24 -10.17
C LYS A 100 -7.56 -7.72 -10.12
N ILE A 101 -6.97 -7.07 -9.12
CA ILE A 101 -7.00 -5.59 -9.00
C ILE A 101 -6.33 -4.95 -10.21
N SER A 102 -5.22 -5.50 -10.72
CA SER A 102 -4.51 -4.95 -11.88
C SER A 102 -5.34 -5.01 -13.16
N ASP A 103 -6.18 -6.04 -13.32
CA ASP A 103 -7.03 -6.18 -14.50
C ASP A 103 -8.25 -5.25 -14.46
N GLU A 104 -8.79 -4.97 -13.27
CA GLU A 104 -9.89 -4.02 -13.06
C GLU A 104 -9.46 -2.56 -13.28
N ARG A 105 -8.18 -2.23 -13.06
CA ARG A 105 -7.68 -0.85 -13.14
C ARG A 105 -7.22 -0.49 -14.55
N LYS A 106 -7.41 0.77 -14.95
CA LYS A 106 -6.87 1.34 -16.21
C LYS A 106 -5.75 2.38 -15.98
N SER A 107 -5.37 2.61 -14.72
CA SER A 107 -4.40 3.62 -14.30
C SER A 107 -2.95 3.10 -14.30
N ARG A 108 -1.98 4.00 -14.06
CA ARG A 108 -0.55 3.66 -13.93
C ARG A 108 -0.28 2.53 -12.92
N ILE A 109 -1.13 2.40 -11.89
CA ILE A 109 -1.01 1.36 -10.86
C ILE A 109 -1.16 -0.05 -11.43
N LYS A 110 -1.94 -0.23 -12.51
CA LYS A 110 -1.98 -1.51 -13.21
C LYS A 110 -0.58 -1.97 -13.61
N PHE A 111 0.20 -1.08 -14.22
CA PHE A 111 1.56 -1.40 -14.64
C PHE A 111 2.47 -1.64 -13.45
N THR A 112 2.37 -0.81 -12.40
CA THR A 112 3.13 -1.01 -11.17
C THR A 112 2.83 -2.36 -10.49
N LEU A 113 1.58 -2.81 -10.47
CA LEU A 113 1.22 -4.13 -9.94
C LEU A 113 1.78 -5.25 -10.83
N LYS A 114 1.66 -5.12 -12.15
CA LYS A 114 2.20 -6.10 -13.11
C LYS A 114 3.72 -6.20 -13.02
N ASP A 115 4.43 -5.10 -12.83
CA ASP A 115 5.88 -5.10 -12.66
C ASP A 115 6.31 -5.93 -11.45
N ILE A 116 5.56 -5.87 -10.35
CA ILE A 116 5.84 -6.68 -9.15
C ILE A 116 5.47 -8.15 -9.37
N ILE A 117 4.36 -8.44 -10.06
CA ILE A 117 3.97 -9.80 -10.42
C ILE A 117 5.06 -10.44 -11.30
N ASP A 118 5.54 -9.71 -12.30
CA ASP A 118 6.63 -10.13 -13.17
C ASP A 118 7.93 -10.35 -12.39
N LEU A 119 8.25 -9.46 -11.43
CA LEU A 119 9.43 -9.60 -10.58
C LEU A 119 9.42 -10.93 -9.81
N ARG A 120 8.27 -11.32 -9.25
CA ARG A 120 8.12 -12.62 -8.57
C ARG A 120 8.25 -13.78 -9.56
N ASN A 121 7.60 -13.70 -10.72
CA ASN A 121 7.69 -14.74 -11.76
C ASN A 121 9.13 -14.92 -12.27
N ASN A 122 9.93 -13.86 -12.25
CA ASN A 122 11.36 -13.88 -12.57
C ASN A 122 12.24 -14.24 -11.38
N SER A 123 11.71 -14.96 -10.38
CA SER A 123 12.44 -15.40 -9.18
C SER A 123 13.13 -14.25 -8.42
N TRP A 124 12.46 -13.09 -8.36
CA TRP A 124 12.95 -11.87 -7.69
C TRP A 124 14.20 -11.24 -8.32
N ILE A 125 14.55 -11.61 -9.56
CA ILE A 125 15.66 -11.01 -10.30
C ILE A 125 15.20 -9.70 -10.96
N PRO A 126 15.80 -8.54 -10.64
CA PRO A 126 15.44 -7.28 -11.27
C PRO A 126 15.78 -7.28 -12.77
N ARG A 127 14.85 -6.78 -13.61
CA ARG A 127 15.02 -6.68 -15.07
C ARG A 127 16.31 -5.97 -15.52
N LYS A 128 16.87 -5.07 -14.70
CA LYS A 128 18.09 -4.31 -15.02
C LYS A 128 19.39 -5.12 -14.93
N GLU A 129 19.39 -6.25 -14.21
CA GLU A 129 20.57 -7.12 -14.11
C GLU A 129 20.68 -8.10 -15.29
N GLN A 130 19.60 -8.28 -16.07
CA GLN A 130 19.59 -9.16 -17.25
C GLN A 130 20.10 -8.47 -18.54
N ALA A 131 20.35 -7.17 -18.50
CA ALA A 131 20.83 -6.37 -19.64
C ALA A 131 22.34 -6.06 -19.54
N GLY A 132 23.10 -6.93 -18.89
CA GLY A 132 24.56 -6.88 -18.78
C GLY A 132 25.23 -7.98 -19.60
#